data_AF-A0A8X6K7M0-F1
#
_entry.id   AF-A0A8X6K7M0-F1
#
_cell.length_a   1.000
_cell.length_b   1.000
_cell.length_c   1.000
_cell.angle_alpha   90.00
_cell.angle_beta   90.00
_cell.angle_gamma   90.00
#
_symmetry.space_group_name_H-M   'P 1'
#
loop_
_entity.id
_entity.type
_entity.pdbx_description
1 polymer ?
#
loop_
_entity_poly.entity_id
_entity_poly.type
_entity_poly.pdbx_seq_one_letter_code
_entity_poly.pdbx_strand_id
1 'polypeptide(L)'
;MAAMEDDAFFDALQKHCTIIGSALLSKCNMNHQVREEARQALGELKSSIYKNFERVKAANFLEACKQSLKEAIATQIRPRPSYASVVVHLLLQKKRKSLSIIV
;
A
#
# COMPACT_ATOMS: atom_id res chain seq x y z
N MET A 1 -1.06 2.21 8.62
CA MET A 1 -2.29 1.95 9.39
C MET A 1 -3.36 1.24 8.55
N ALA A 2 -3.63 1.64 7.30
CA ALA A 2 -4.65 1.01 6.43
C ALA A 2 -4.48 -0.51 6.19
N ALA A 3 -3.26 -1.02 6.00
CA ALA A 3 -3.04 -2.44 5.72
C ALA A 3 -3.45 -3.40 6.86
N MET A 4 -3.42 -2.93 8.12
CA MET A 4 -3.85 -3.74 9.28
C MET A 4 -5.37 -3.85 9.39
N GLU A 5 -6.11 -2.84 8.91
CA GLU A 5 -7.58 -2.84 8.92
C GLU A 5 -8.14 -3.75 7.82
N ASP A 6 -7.48 -3.80 6.66
CA ASP A 6 -7.84 -4.66 5.52
C ASP A 6 -7.67 -6.15 5.86
N ASP A 7 -6.58 -6.53 6.54
CA ASP A 7 -6.33 -7.91 6.98
C ASP A 7 -7.38 -8.38 8.01
N ALA A 8 -7.70 -7.54 9.00
CA ALA A 8 -8.71 -7.86 10.01
C ALA A 8 -10.12 -8.00 9.41
N PHE A 9 -10.45 -7.17 8.42
CA PHE A 9 -11.72 -7.26 7.68
C PHE A 9 -11.81 -8.56 6.87
N PHE A 10 -10.72 -8.98 6.22
CA PHE A 10 -10.67 -10.22 5.47
C PHE A 10 -10.82 -11.46 6.36
N ASP A 11 -10.15 -11.48 7.52
CA ASP A 11 -10.30 -12.54 8.51
C ASP A 11 -11.74 -12.62 9.04
N ALA A 12 -12.39 -11.48 9.27
CA ALA A 12 -13.80 -11.44 9.65
C ALA A 12 -14.71 -12.03 8.56
N LEU A 13 -14.45 -11.74 7.29
CA LEU A 13 -15.17 -12.30 6.14
C LEU A 13 -15.00 -13.82 6.01
N GLN A 14 -13.79 -14.34 6.19
CA GLN A 14 -13.55 -15.79 6.23
C GLN A 14 -14.30 -16.47 7.37
N LYS A 15 -14.27 -15.86 8.56
CA LYS A 15 -14.96 -16.38 9.73
C LYS A 15 -16.47 -16.43 9.49
N HIS A 16 -17.05 -15.38 8.90
CA HIS A 16 -18.46 -15.36 8.51
C HIS A 16 -18.80 -16.42 7.47
N CYS A 17 -17.99 -16.61 6.43
CA CYS A 17 -18.21 -17.68 5.44
C CYS A 17 -18.17 -19.07 6.08
N THR A 18 -17.35 -19.26 7.11
CA THR A 18 -17.26 -20.52 7.85
C THR A 18 -18.48 -20.75 8.73
N ILE A 19 -18.97 -19.71 9.41
CA ILE A 19 -20.21 -19.77 10.22
C ILE A 19 -21.42 -20.04 9.34
N ILE A 20 -21.54 -19.33 8.21
CA ILE A 20 -22.64 -19.50 7.26
C ILE A 20 -22.59 -20.91 6.67
N GLY A 21 -21.41 -21.39 6.28
CA GLY A 21 -21.24 -22.74 5.76
C GLY A 21 -21.60 -23.82 6.78
N SER A 22 -21.21 -23.67 8.05
CA SER A 22 -21.58 -24.63 9.09
C SER A 22 -23.08 -24.58 9.40
N ALA A 23 -23.69 -23.39 9.45
CA ALA A 23 -25.12 -23.24 9.69
C ALA A 23 -25.95 -23.85 8.56
N LEU A 24 -25.65 -23.53 7.30
CA LEU A 24 -26.33 -24.09 6.14
C LEU A 24 -26.14 -25.62 6.09
N LEU A 25 -24.90 -26.10 6.08
CA LEU A 25 -24.64 -27.53 5.81
C LEU A 25 -24.99 -28.44 7.00
N SER A 26 -25.00 -27.93 8.24
CA SER A 26 -25.24 -28.75 9.45
C SER A 26 -26.61 -28.56 10.08
N LYS A 27 -27.28 -27.40 9.94
CA LYS A 27 -28.53 -27.11 10.66
C LYS A 27 -29.76 -27.01 9.78
N CYS A 28 -29.59 -26.83 8.47
CA CYS A 28 -30.71 -26.80 7.54
C CYS A 28 -31.03 -28.21 7.05
N ASN A 29 -32.30 -28.61 7.15
CA ASN A 29 -32.76 -29.88 6.61
C ASN A 29 -32.92 -29.76 5.08
N MET A 30 -31.80 -29.85 4.36
CA MET A 30 -31.73 -29.79 2.91
C MET A 30 -31.56 -31.19 2.31
N ASN A 31 -32.17 -31.42 1.15
CA ASN A 31 -31.91 -32.61 0.35
C ASN A 31 -30.44 -32.62 -0.13
N HIS A 32 -29.97 -33.79 -0.55
CA HIS A 32 -28.57 -34.00 -0.91
C HIS A 32 -28.11 -33.07 -2.05
N GLN A 33 -28.93 -32.90 -3.08
CA GLN A 33 -28.59 -32.07 -4.24
C GLN A 33 -28.40 -30.60 -3.85
N VAL A 34 -29.35 -30.02 -3.12
CA VAL A 34 -29.30 -28.63 -2.65
C VAL A 34 -28.10 -28.42 -1.71
N ARG A 35 -27.74 -29.43 -0.92
CA ARG A 35 -26.56 -29.38 -0.06
C ARG A 35 -25.25 -29.30 -0.86
N GLU A 36 -25.12 -30.07 -1.94
CA GLU A 36 -23.95 -30.01 -2.80
C GLU A 36 -23.86 -28.69 -3.57
N GLU A 37 -24.98 -28.21 -4.11
CA GLU A 37 -25.06 -26.89 -4.77
C GLU A 37 -24.66 -25.76 -3.81
N ALA A 38 -25.16 -25.79 -2.57
CA ALA A 38 -24.77 -24.82 -1.54
C ALA A 38 -23.28 -24.91 -1.18
N ARG A 39 -22.71 -26.12 -1.12
CA ARG A 39 -21.27 -26.32 -0.87
C ARG A 39 -20.44 -25.75 -2.02
N GLN A 40 -20.85 -25.99 -3.26
CA GLN A 40 -20.18 -25.45 -4.45
C GLN A 40 -20.23 -23.92 -4.47
N ALA A 41 -21.41 -23.32 -4.29
CA ALA A 41 -21.57 -21.87 -4.25
C ALA A 41 -20.75 -21.21 -3.13
N LEU A 42 -20.67 -21.83 -1.94
CA LEU A 42 -19.81 -21.37 -0.85
C LEU A 42 -18.32 -21.46 -1.21
N GLY A 43 -17.91 -22.49 -1.95
CA GLY A 43 -16.55 -22.63 -2.45
C GLY A 43 -16.18 -21.53 -3.45
N GLU A 44 -17.08 -21.23 -4.38
CA GLU A 44 -16.92 -20.16 -5.37
C GLU A 44 -16.86 -18.77 -4.70
N LEU A 45 -17.73 -18.52 -3.73
CA LEU A 45 -17.73 -17.29 -2.93
C LEU A 45 -16.40 -17.10 -2.20
N LYS A 46 -15.91 -18.14 -1.50
CA LYS A 46 -14.60 -18.10 -0.83
C LYS A 46 -13.49 -17.79 -1.83
N SER A 47 -13.45 -18.48 -2.97
CA SER A 47 -12.44 -18.25 -4.01
C SER A 47 -12.46 -16.81 -4.53
N SER A 48 -13.66 -16.24 -4.75
CA SER A 48 -13.84 -14.86 -5.18
C SER A 48 -13.32 -13.86 -4.14
N ILE A 49 -13.61 -14.10 -2.86
CA ILE A 49 -13.13 -13.25 -1.75
C ILE A 49 -11.60 -13.23 -1.71
N TYR A 50 -10.94 -14.39 -1.79
CA TYR A 50 -9.47 -14.47 -1.84
C TYR A 50 -8.88 -13.73 -3.05
N LYS A 51 -9.41 -13.97 -4.25
CA LYS A 51 -8.89 -13.34 -5.48
C LYS A 51 -9.01 -11.82 -5.44
N ASN A 52 -10.12 -11.29 -4.93
CA ASN A 52 -10.31 -9.84 -4.84
C ASN A 52 -9.44 -9.22 -3.75
N PHE A 53 -9.25 -9.90 -2.62
CA PHE A 53 -8.36 -9.43 -1.57
C PHE A 53 -6.90 -9.31 -2.03
N GLU A 54 -6.39 -10.33 -2.72
CA GLU A 54 -5.03 -10.30 -3.30
C GLU A 54 -4.88 -9.17 -4.33
N ARG A 55 -5.90 -8.91 -5.15
CA ARG A 55 -5.92 -7.78 -6.09
C ARG A 55 -5.88 -6.43 -5.38
N VAL A 56 -6.65 -6.26 -4.31
CA VAL A 56 -6.66 -5.03 -3.51
C VAL A 56 -5.30 -4.82 -2.83
N LYS A 57 -4.72 -5.88 -2.25
CA LYS A 57 -3.35 -5.82 -1.70
C LYS A 57 -2.31 -5.40 -2.73
N ALA A 58 -2.35 -6.02 -3.92
CA ALA A 58 -1.43 -5.68 -5.01
C ALA A 58 -1.60 -4.22 -5.49
N ALA A 59 -2.83 -3.73 -5.58
CA ALA A 59 -3.12 -2.34 -5.95
C ALA A 59 -2.60 -1.36 -4.88
N ASN A 60 -2.88 -1.65 -3.60
CA ASN A 60 -2.40 -0.84 -2.48
C ASN A 60 -0.87 -0.81 -2.40
N PHE A 61 -0.21 -1.95 -2.66
CA PHE A 61 1.26 -2.03 -2.73
C PHE A 61 1.82 -1.20 -3.89
N LEU A 62 1.21 -1.29 -5.08
CA LEU A 62 1.63 -0.51 -6.24
C LEU A 62 1.52 1.00 -5.98
N GLU A 63 0.43 1.46 -5.36
CA GLU A 63 0.26 2.86 -4.99
C GLU A 63 1.29 3.31 -3.94
N ALA A 64 1.58 2.47 -2.94
CA ALA A 64 2.65 2.74 -1.99
C ALA A 64 4.02 2.89 -2.68
N CYS A 65 4.35 2.01 -3.63
CA CYS A 65 5.58 2.11 -4.41
C CYS A 65 5.65 3.40 -5.25
N LYS A 66 4.55 3.80 -5.90
CA LYS A 66 4.48 5.06 -6.66
C LYS A 66 4.68 6.28 -5.74
N GLN A 67 4.06 6.25 -4.56
CA GLN A 67 4.18 7.34 -3.59
C GLN A 67 5.62 7.48 -3.08
N SER A 68 6.26 6.36 -2.71
CA SER A 68 7.67 6.35 -2.31
C SER A 68 8.60 6.84 -3.43
N LEU A 69 8.32 6.48 -4.69
CA LEU A 69 9.09 6.95 -5.83
C LEU A 69 8.95 8.48 -6.02
N LYS A 70 7.74 9.03 -5.91
CA LYS A 70 7.49 10.48 -5.98
C LYS A 70 8.25 11.23 -4.88
N GLU A 71 8.25 10.72 -3.66
CA GLU A 71 8.97 11.31 -2.53
C GLU A 71 10.50 11.25 -2.70
N ALA A 72 11.04 10.15 -3.21
CA ALA A 72 12.46 10.02 -3.53
C ALA A 72 12.90 11.01 -4.62
N ILE A 73 12.07 11.22 -5.65
CA ILE A 73 12.34 12.20 -6.70
C ILE A 73 12.25 13.63 -6.14
N ALA A 74 11.23 13.94 -5.34
CA ALA A 74 11.06 15.27 -4.73
C ALA A 74 12.23 15.64 -3.80
N THR A 75 12.83 14.66 -3.13
CA THR A 75 14.00 14.87 -2.25
C THR A 75 15.32 14.95 -3.03
N GLN A 76 15.44 14.29 -4.18
CA GLN A 76 16.61 14.42 -5.07
C GLN A 76 16.60 15.69 -5.93
N ILE A 77 15.42 16.25 -6.25
CA ILE A 77 15.28 17.57 -6.89
C ILE A 77 15.25 18.68 -5.82
N ARG A 78 16.09 18.59 -4.78
CA ARG A 78 16.64 19.85 -4.24
C ARG A 78 17.60 20.35 -5.30
N PRO A 79 17.53 21.61 -5.75
CA PRO A 79 18.58 22.15 -6.60
C PRO A 79 19.88 22.03 -5.81
N ARG A 80 20.70 21.01 -6.12
CA ARG A 80 22.10 21.02 -5.74
C ARG A 80 22.61 22.35 -6.26
N PRO A 81 23.18 23.21 -5.41
CA PRO A 81 23.75 24.45 -5.90
C PRO A 81 24.69 24.05 -7.03
N SER A 82 24.46 24.59 -8.23
CA SER A 82 25.34 24.26 -9.34
C SER A 82 26.77 24.58 -8.92
N TYR A 83 27.74 23.85 -9.45
CA TYR A 83 29.14 24.12 -9.13
C TYR A 83 29.48 25.61 -9.35
N ALA A 84 28.83 26.27 -10.32
CA ALA A 84 28.91 27.70 -10.53
C ALA A 84 28.38 28.52 -9.34
N SER A 85 27.24 28.16 -8.75
CA SER A 85 26.69 28.83 -7.55
C SER A 85 27.61 28.70 -6.33
N VAL A 86 28.23 27.52 -6.13
CA VAL A 86 29.19 27.29 -5.04
C VAL A 86 30.47 28.09 -5.26
N VAL A 87 31.00 28.09 -6.49
CA VAL A 87 32.22 28.83 -6.86
C VAL A 87 32.01 30.35 -6.73
N VAL A 88 30.88 30.89 -7.17
CA VAL A 88 30.55 32.32 -7.02
C VAL A 88 30.47 32.69 -5.53
N HIS A 89 29.84 31.86 -4.69
CA HIS A 89 29.76 32.12 -3.25
C HIS A 89 31.14 32.08 -2.57
N LEU A 90 32.01 31.14 -2.96
CA LEU A 90 33.40 31.05 -2.48
C LEU A 90 34.25 32.25 -2.92
N LEU A 91 34.11 32.69 -4.17
CA LEU A 91 34.83 33.87 -4.70
C LEU A 91 34.38 35.17 -4.02
N LEU A 92 33.08 35.32 -3.75
CA LEU A 92 32.54 36.46 -3.01
C LEU A 92 33.01 36.49 -1.55
N GLN A 93 33.11 35.34 -0.88
CA GLN A 93 33.69 35.26 0.47
C GLN A 93 35.19 35.61 0.50
N LYS A 94 35.97 35.19 -0.50
CA LYS A 94 37.38 35.60 -0.62
C LYS A 94 37.52 37.11 -0.86
N LYS A 95 36.66 37.72 -1.68
CA LYS A 95 36.67 39.19 -1.88
C LYS A 95 36.33 39.97 -0.61
N ARG A 96 35.38 39.51 0.21
CA ARG A 96 35.03 40.17 1.48
C ARG A 96 36.17 40.13 2.51
N LYS A 97 36.90 39.01 2.60
CA LYS A 97 38.07 38.91 3.50
C LYS A 97 39.25 39.79 3.06
N SER A 98 39.36 40.08 1.77
CA SER A 98 40.41 40.96 1.24
C SER A 98 40.12 42.45 1.45
N LEU A 99 38.86 42.84 1.70
CA LEU A 99 38.46 44.23 1.93
C LEU A 99 38.41 44.59 3.42
N SER A 100 38.38 43.62 4.33
CA SER A 100 38.39 43.85 5.78
C SER A 100 39.78 44.12 6.39
N ILE A 101 40.81 44.30 5.55
CA ILE A 101 42.20 44.64 5.97
C ILE A 101 42.52 46.13 5.72
N ILE A 102 41.59 46.89 5.11
CA ILE A 102 41.74 48.33 4.87
C ILE A 102 40.59 49.07 5.56
N VAL A 103 40.60 49.08 6.90
CA VAL A 103 40.12 50.16 7.79
C VAL A 103 40.97 50.12 9.04
#